data_AF-A0A1H1KGZ7-F1
#
_entry.id   AF-A0A1H1KGZ7-F1
#
_cell.length_a   1.000
_cell.length_b   1.000
_cell.length_c   1.000
_cell.angle_alpha   90.00
_cell.angle_beta   90.00
_cell.angle_gamma   90.00
#
_symmetry.space_group_name_H-M   'P 1'
#
loop_
_entity.id
_entity.type
_entity.pdbx_description
1 polymer ?
#
loop_
_entity_poly.entity_id
_entity_poly.type
_entity_poly.pdbx_seq_one_letter_code
_entity_poly.pdbx_strand_id
1 'polypeptide(L)' 'MPTEEQDIGSMYGSQKTSTFLGLPSCPDPNTLGADIAVLGAGCATPYASVGAYCAEAPAAIRAIDRV' A
#
# COMPACT_ATOMS: atom_id res chain seq x y z
N MET A 1 -28.81 -1.95 -9.59
CA MET A 1 -27.94 -0.81 -9.22
C MET A 1 -26.55 -1.41 -9.09
N PRO A 2 -25.55 -1.02 -9.90
CA PRO A 2 -24.21 -1.52 -9.65
C PRO A 2 -23.76 -0.94 -8.32
N THR A 3 -23.50 -1.81 -7.36
CA THR A 3 -22.87 -1.44 -6.09
C THR A 3 -21.42 -1.14 -6.45
N GLU A 4 -21.11 0.12 -6.73
CA GLU A 4 -19.71 0.53 -6.73
C GLU A 4 -19.17 0.23 -5.33
N GLU A 5 -18.19 -0.66 -5.26
CA GLU A 5 -17.52 -0.98 -4.01
C GLU A 5 -16.86 0.31 -3.52
N GLN A 6 -17.43 0.89 -2.45
CA GLN A 6 -16.89 2.09 -1.83
C GLN A 6 -15.55 1.75 -1.19
N ASP A 7 -14.46 1.98 -1.92
CA ASP A 7 -13.12 1.92 -1.35
C ASP A 7 -12.76 3.26 -0.67
N ILE A 8 -11.78 3.21 0.24
CA ILE A 8 -11.33 4.40 0.97
C ILE A 8 -10.75 5.47 0.04
N GLY A 9 -10.14 5.08 -1.08
CA GLY A 9 -9.61 6.00 -2.08
C GLY A 9 -10.69 6.88 -2.71
N SER A 10 -11.87 6.31 -2.97
CA SER A 10 -13.03 7.06 -3.49
C SER A 10 -13.50 8.16 -2.53
N MET A 11 -13.39 7.94 -1.22
CA MET A 11 -13.73 8.92 -0.19
C MET A 11 -12.72 10.09 -0.15
N TYR A 12 -11.45 9.82 -0.45
CA TYR A 12 -10.36 10.79 -0.38
C TYR A 12 -9.93 11.33 -1.75
N GLY A 13 -10.71 11.12 -2.82
CA GLY A 13 -10.40 11.64 -4.16
C GLY A 13 -9.06 11.13 -4.71
N SER A 14 -8.73 9.89 -4.38
CA SER A 14 -7.55 9.17 -4.83
C SER A 14 -7.65 8.81 -6.31
N GLN A 15 -6.51 8.71 -7.01
CA GLN A 15 -6.44 8.06 -8.31
C GLN A 15 -6.15 6.57 -8.10
N LYS A 16 -6.73 5.69 -8.93
CA LYS A 16 -6.50 4.25 -8.76
C LYS A 16 -5.06 3.92 -9.14
N THR A 17 -4.21 3.70 -8.14
CA THR A 17 -2.82 3.28 -8.31
C THR A 17 -2.59 1.93 -7.63
N SER A 18 -1.64 1.14 -8.13
CA SER A 18 -1.26 -0.15 -7.54
C SER A 18 0.00 -0.05 -6.67
N THR A 19 0.65 1.12 -6.65
CA THR A 19 1.95 1.37 -6.02
C THR A 19 1.92 2.65 -5.19
N PHE A 20 2.85 2.76 -4.25
CA PHE A 20 2.91 3.92 -3.37
C PHE A 20 3.34 5.17 -4.14
N LEU A 21 2.58 6.26 -4.05
CA LEU A 21 2.79 7.55 -4.74
C LEU A 21 2.96 7.41 -6.26
N GLY A 22 2.42 6.35 -6.88
CA GLY A 22 2.60 6.09 -8.31
C GLY A 22 4.03 5.72 -8.73
N LEU A 23 4.90 5.39 -7.78
CA LEU A 23 6.28 4.98 -8.08
C LEU A 23 6.31 3.65 -8.83
N PRO A 24 7.32 3.40 -9.68
CA PRO A 24 7.49 2.11 -10.35
C PRO A 24 7.58 0.95 -9.36
N SER A 25 6.91 -0.16 -9.67
CA SER A 25 7.07 -1.40 -8.90
C SER A 25 8.43 -2.05 -9.20
N CYS A 26 9.11 -2.53 -8.16
CA CYS A 26 10.35 -3.30 -8.27
C CYS A 26 10.16 -4.61 -7.48
N PRO A 27 9.80 -5.72 -8.15
CA PRO A 27 9.54 -6.99 -7.46
C PRO A 27 10.82 -7.72 -7.03
N ASP A 28 11.95 -7.47 -7.71
CA ASP A 28 13.26 -8.02 -7.35
C ASP A 28 14.18 -6.91 -6.82
N PRO A 29 14.44 -6.85 -5.50
CA PRO A 29 15.33 -5.84 -4.91
C PRO A 29 16.74 -5.84 -5.48
N ASN A 30 17.22 -6.95 -6.04
CA ASN A 30 18.56 -7.01 -6.67
C ASN A 30 18.61 -6.25 -8.01
N THR A 31 17.45 -5.90 -8.57
CA THR A 31 17.33 -5.12 -9.81
C THR A 31 17.10 -3.63 -9.55
N LEU A 32 17.11 -3.21 -8.28
CA LEU A 32 16.84 -1.83 -7.90
C LEU A 32 17.91 -0.89 -8.44
N GLY A 33 17.51 -0.03 -9.38
CA GLY A 33 18.34 1.04 -9.93
C GLY A 33 18.12 2.41 -9.27
N ALA A 34 17.60 2.44 -8.05
CA ALA A 34 17.26 3.66 -7.31
C ALA A 34 17.90 3.67 -5.92
N ASP A 35 18.08 4.87 -5.35
CA ASP A 35 18.69 5.03 -4.01
C ASP A 35 17.75 4.64 -2.87
N ILE A 36 16.43 4.62 -3.13
CA ILE A 36 15.38 4.41 -2.12
C ILE A 36 14.37 3.39 -2.65
N ALA A 37 13.98 2.45 -1.77
CA ALA A 37 12.83 1.57 -1.98
C ALA A 37 11.81 1.75 -0.85
N VAL A 38 10.52 1.69 -1.19
CA VAL A 38 9.42 1.73 -0.22
C VAL A 38 8.82 0.34 -0.11
N LEU A 39 8.85 -0.24 1.09
CA LEU A 39 8.39 -1.60 1.38
C LEU A 39 7.16 -1.57 2.28
N GLY A 40 6.15 -2.36 1.94
CA GLY A 40 4.99 -2.61 2.81
C GLY A 40 5.24 -3.83 3.67
N ALA A 41 5.35 -3.66 4.99
CA ALA A 41 5.60 -4.74 5.94
C ALA A 41 4.51 -4.84 7.01
N GLY A 42 3.29 -5.24 6.61
CA GLY A 42 2.11 -5.23 7.49
C GLY A 42 2.20 -6.14 8.74
N CYS A 43 3.13 -7.10 8.73
CA CYS A 43 3.38 -8.01 9.85
C CYS A 43 4.62 -7.64 10.68
N ALA A 44 5.29 -6.52 10.40
CA ALA A 44 6.47 -6.08 11.13
C ALA A 44 6.10 -5.46 12.50
N THR A 45 5.62 -6.29 13.42
CA THR A 45 5.33 -5.89 14.80
C THR A 45 6.35 -6.52 15.76
N PRO A 46 6.88 -5.76 16.74
CA PRO A 46 7.69 -6.34 17.82
C PRO A 46 6.83 -7.03 18.90
N TYR A 47 5.50 -6.83 18.86
CA TYR A 47 4.58 -7.30 19.88
C TYR A 47 3.96 -8.65 19.47
N ALA A 48 4.52 -9.75 19.96
CA ALA A 48 4.03 -11.09 19.62
C ALA A 48 2.57 -11.33 20.02
N SER A 49 2.10 -10.73 21.11
CA SER A 49 0.76 -10.94 21.68
C SER A 49 -0.38 -10.37 20.83
N VAL A 50 -0.12 -9.36 19.99
CA VAL A 50 -1.17 -8.71 19.18
C VAL A 50 -1.25 -9.27 17.75
N GLY A 51 -0.26 -10.06 17.33
CA GLY A 51 -0.19 -10.58 15.97
C GLY A 51 -0.13 -9.47 14.90
N ALA A 52 -0.42 -9.82 13.65
CA ALA A 52 -0.39 -8.89 12.52
C ALA A 52 -1.65 -8.01 12.44
N TYR A 53 -1.96 -7.27 13.51
CA TYR A 53 -3.15 -6.42 13.60
C TYR A 53 -3.25 -5.40 12.44
N CYS A 54 -2.12 -4.87 11.96
CA CYS A 54 -2.04 -3.94 10.83
C CYS A 54 -1.60 -4.61 9.50
N ALA A 55 -1.88 -5.90 9.30
CA ALA A 55 -1.46 -6.65 8.11
C ALA A 55 -1.81 -5.94 6.80
N GLU A 56 -3.02 -5.37 6.71
CA GLU A 56 -3.56 -4.74 5.51
C GLU A 56 -3.20 -3.25 5.37
N ALA A 57 -2.51 -2.66 6.35
CA ALA A 57 -2.19 -1.24 6.34
C ALA A 57 -1.40 -0.80 5.09
N PRO A 58 -0.41 -1.56 4.56
CA PRO A 58 0.28 -1.17 3.34
C PRO A 58 -0.64 -1.06 2.12
N ALA A 59 -1.66 -1.93 2.01
CA ALA A 59 -2.63 -1.86 0.92
C ALA A 59 -3.56 -0.66 1.10
N ALA A 60 -4.06 -0.43 2.32
CA ALA A 60 -4.92 0.70 2.63
C ALA A 60 -4.24 2.07 2.40
N ILE A 61 -2.95 2.19 2.71
CA ILE A 61 -2.18 3.42 2.46
C ILE A 61 -2.05 3.69 0.96
N ARG A 62 -1.73 2.68 0.14
CA ARG A 62 -1.63 2.84 -1.33
C ARG A 62 -2.98 3.21 -1.96
N ALA A 63 -4.09 2.73 -1.38
CA ALA A 63 -5.42 3.02 -1.90
C ALA A 63 -5.79 4.51 -1.85
N ILE A 64 -5.16 5.31 -0.98
CA ILE A 64 -5.45 6.74 -0.82
C ILE A 64 -4.46 7.67 -1.54
N ASP A 65 -3.48 7.13 -2.27
CA ASP A 65 -2.46 7.95 -2.91
C ASP A 65 -3.02 8.81 -4.05
N ARG A 66 -2.77 10.12 -3.96
CA ARG A 66 -3.02 11.06 -5.05
C ARG A 66 -1.72 11.26 -5.83
N VAL A 67 -1.74 10.89 -7.10
CA VAL A 67 -0.67 11.15 -8.07
C VAL A 67 -1.11 12.26 -9.01
#